data_AF-A0A2G2M0K1-F1
#
_entry.id   AF-A0A2G2M0K1-F1
#
_cell.length_a   1.000
_cell.length_b   1.000
_cell.length_c   1.000
_cell.angle_alpha   90.00
_cell.angle_beta   90.00
_cell.angle_gamma   90.00
#
_symmetry.space_group_name_H-M   'P 1'
#
loop_
_entity.id
_entity.type
_entity.pdbx_description
1 polymer ?
#
loop_
_entity_poly.entity_id
_entity_poly.type
_entity_poly.pdbx_seq_one_letter_code
_entity_poly.pdbx_strand_id
1 'polypeptide(L)'
;MLLIEKALALYTDKLNANEKIDLSYFEKQLSATDYEEFLELIEFVKLGKSVKVTKDFDRTFAEIDEYRKEYYASDFSKASCFRTEKDAKRKEANDKLNEIFKEEFGDEN
;
A
#
# COMPACT_ATOMS: atom_id res chain seq x y z
N MET A 1 -4.38 -9.25 23.75
CA MET A 1 -4.05 -7.91 23.23
C MET A 1 -3.99 -7.98 21.71
N LEU A 2 -4.46 -6.94 21.03
CA LEU A 2 -4.28 -6.76 19.60
C LEU A 2 -2.81 -6.43 19.30
N LEU A 3 -2.37 -6.78 18.10
CA LEU A 3 -1.13 -6.24 17.53
C LEU A 3 -1.41 -4.82 17.00
N ILE A 4 -0.42 -3.95 17.07
CA ILE A 4 -0.55 -2.55 16.62
C ILE A 4 -0.98 -2.43 15.16
N GLU A 5 -0.45 -3.28 14.28
CA GLU A 5 -0.82 -3.36 12.86
C GLU A 5 -2.32 -3.64 12.67
N LYS A 6 -2.88 -4.57 13.47
CA LYS A 6 -4.30 -4.90 13.43
C LYS A 6 -5.16 -3.78 13.99
N ALA A 7 -4.69 -3.08 15.02
CA ALA A 7 -5.38 -1.91 15.56
C ALA A 7 -5.44 -0.77 14.53
N LEU A 8 -4.34 -0.50 13.82
CA LEU A 8 -4.27 0.51 12.76
C LEU A 8 -5.15 0.17 11.56
N ALA A 9 -5.16 -1.10 11.14
CA ALA A 9 -6.05 -1.56 10.08
C ALA A 9 -7.52 -1.32 10.48
N LEU A 10 -7.92 -1.76 11.68
CA LEU A 10 -9.29 -1.62 12.17
C LEU A 10 -9.70 -0.15 12.35
N TYR A 11 -8.79 0.70 12.83
CA TYR A 11 -8.99 2.15 12.90
C TYR A 11 -9.20 2.76 11.51
N THR A 12 -8.35 2.40 10.56
CA THR A 12 -8.41 2.91 9.18
C THR A 12 -9.69 2.48 8.47
N ASP A 13 -10.13 1.23 8.66
CA ASP A 13 -11.37 0.72 8.11
C ASP A 13 -12.59 1.46 8.66
N LYS A 14 -12.63 1.69 9.98
CA LYS A 14 -13.69 2.49 10.62
C LYS A 14 -13.70 3.92 10.11
N LEU A 15 -12.52 4.52 9.94
CA LEU A 15 -12.37 5.86 9.39
C LEU A 15 -12.89 5.93 7.94
N ASN A 16 -12.57 4.93 7.11
CA ASN A 16 -13.05 4.84 5.73
C ASN A 16 -14.56 4.64 5.62
N ALA A 17 -15.13 3.88 6.56
CA ALA A 17 -16.57 3.64 6.64
C ALA A 17 -17.36 4.83 7.24
N ASN A 18 -16.68 5.92 7.63
CA ASN A 18 -17.26 7.03 8.40
C ASN A 18 -17.99 6.54 9.68
N GLU A 19 -17.49 5.46 10.28
CA GLU A 19 -18.00 4.97 11.55
C GLU A 19 -17.50 5.83 12.72
N LYS A 20 -18.27 5.86 13.80
CA LYS A 20 -17.80 6.43 15.06
C LYS A 20 -16.65 5.58 15.60
N ILE A 21 -15.48 6.21 15.78
CA ILE A 21 -14.30 5.56 16.36
C ILE A 21 -14.27 5.81 17.86
N ASP A 22 -14.23 4.73 18.65
CA ASP A 22 -14.05 4.75 20.10
C ASP A 22 -12.60 4.39 20.45
N LEU A 23 -11.82 5.37 20.92
CA LEU A 23 -10.42 5.16 21.29
C LEU A 23 -10.27 4.31 22.56
N SER A 24 -11.28 4.29 23.44
CA SER A 24 -11.27 3.46 24.66
C SER A 24 -11.33 1.97 24.36
N TYR A 25 -11.80 1.58 23.18
CA TYR A 25 -11.69 0.20 22.71
C TYR A 25 -10.21 -0.19 22.49
N PHE A 26 -9.43 0.67 21.84
CA PHE A 26 -8.03 0.39 21.52
C PHE A 26 -7.15 0.43 22.76
N GLU A 27 -7.41 1.36 23.69
CA GLU A 27 -6.74 1.42 25.00
C GLU A 27 -6.86 0.11 25.79
N LYS A 28 -8.01 -0.56 25.72
CA LYS A 28 -8.24 -1.85 26.41
C LYS A 28 -7.63 -3.05 25.68
N GLN A 29 -7.35 -2.92 24.40
CA GLN A 29 -6.89 -4.03 23.57
C GLN A 29 -5.39 -4.02 23.33
N LEU A 30 -4.72 -2.88 23.49
CA LEU A 30 -3.28 -2.72 23.32
C LEU A 30 -2.56 -2.75 24.66
N SER A 31 -1.25 -3.01 24.63
CA SER A 31 -0.40 -2.70 25.79
C SER A 31 -0.27 -1.18 25.95
N ALA A 32 0.17 -0.70 27.10
CA ALA A 32 0.35 0.75 27.31
C ALA A 32 1.32 1.36 26.30
N THR A 33 2.44 0.69 26.03
CA THR A 33 3.44 1.12 25.04
C THR A 33 2.85 1.10 23.62
N ASP A 34 2.16 0.02 23.24
CA ASP A 34 1.56 -0.06 21.90
C ASP A 34 0.42 0.95 21.71
N TYR A 35 -0.29 1.31 22.78
CA TYR A 35 -1.35 2.31 22.73
C TYR A 35 -0.80 3.72 22.52
N GLU A 36 0.31 4.07 23.17
CA GLU A 36 1.02 5.33 22.91
C GLU A 36 1.49 5.40 21.46
N GLU A 37 2.14 4.35 20.95
CA GLU A 37 2.58 4.27 19.56
C GLU A 37 1.39 4.32 18.59
N PHE A 38 0.29 3.63 18.91
CA PHE A 38 -0.93 3.68 18.12
C PHE A 38 -1.51 5.09 18.01
N LEU A 39 -1.52 5.87 19.11
CA LEU A 39 -2.00 7.26 19.10
C LEU A 39 -1.16 8.16 18.20
N GLU A 40 0.16 7.96 18.16
CA GLU A 40 1.03 8.67 17.22
C GLU A 40 0.74 8.28 15.77
N LEU A 41 0.56 6.99 15.50
CA LEU A 41 0.37 6.46 14.16
C LEU A 41 -0.98 6.84 13.54
N ILE A 42 -2.06 6.93 14.33
CA ILE A 42 -3.37 7.34 13.80
C ILE A 42 -3.41 8.80 13.32
N GLU A 43 -2.53 9.68 13.82
CA GLU A 43 -2.42 11.05 13.31
C GLU A 43 -1.94 11.07 11.86
N PHE A 44 -1.00 10.20 11.49
CA PHE A 44 -0.58 10.04 10.09
C PHE A 44 -1.68 9.45 9.22
N VAL A 45 -2.49 8.52 9.75
CA VAL A 45 -3.66 7.98 9.04
C VAL A 45 -4.69 9.09 8.78
N LYS A 46 -5.00 9.89 9.79
CA LYS A 46 -5.89 11.06 9.66
C LYS A 46 -5.34 12.06 8.64
N LEU A 47 -4.04 12.34 8.69
CA LEU A 47 -3.37 13.23 7.74
C LEU A 47 -3.46 12.69 6.31
N GLY A 48 -3.15 11.40 6.11
CA GLY A 48 -3.26 10.74 4.81
C GLY A 48 -4.70 10.74 4.25
N LYS A 49 -5.72 10.77 5.12
CA LYS A 49 -7.13 10.89 4.74
C LYS A 49 -7.61 12.33 4.58
N SER A 50 -7.02 13.28 5.30
CA SER A 50 -7.34 14.71 5.24
C SER A 50 -6.69 15.40 4.05
N VAL A 51 -5.59 14.85 3.53
CA VAL A 51 -5.13 15.09 2.17
C VAL A 51 -6.16 14.47 1.22
N LYS A 52 -7.31 15.13 1.09
CA LYS A 52 -8.09 15.06 -0.14
C LYS A 52 -7.08 15.30 -1.24
N VAL A 53 -7.10 14.45 -2.26
CA VAL A 53 -6.54 14.77 -3.57
C VAL A 53 -7.05 16.16 -3.93
N THR A 54 -6.21 17.17 -3.72
CA THR A 54 -6.53 18.54 -4.08
C THR A 54 -6.25 18.67 -5.56
N LYS A 55 -6.93 19.60 -6.24
CA LYS A 55 -6.61 19.89 -7.63
C LYS A 55 -5.12 20.23 -7.82
N ASP A 56 -4.48 20.79 -6.79
CA ASP A 56 -3.05 21.08 -6.79
C ASP A 56 -2.18 19.82 -6.64
N PHE A 57 -2.59 18.83 -5.84
CA PHE A 57 -1.91 17.53 -5.77
C PHE A 57 -2.01 16.79 -7.11
N ASP A 58 -3.20 16.71 -7.71
CA ASP A 58 -3.38 16.09 -9.03
C ASP A 58 -2.58 16.81 -10.12
N ARG A 59 -2.56 18.14 -10.10
CA ARG A 59 -1.76 18.94 -11.05
C ARG A 59 -0.28 18.65 -10.88
N THR A 60 0.23 18.71 -9.65
CA THR A 60 1.66 18.47 -9.36
C THR A 60 2.05 17.04 -9.73
N PHE A 61 1.19 16.07 -9.42
CA PHE A 61 1.44 14.67 -9.75
C PHE A 61 1.40 14.44 -11.27
N ALA A 62 0.49 15.09 -12.00
CA ALA A 62 0.42 15.04 -13.45
C ALA A 62 1.66 15.68 -14.11
N GLU A 63 2.14 16.81 -13.60
CA GLU A 63 3.37 17.47 -14.08
C GLU A 63 4.60 16.58 -13.87
N ILE A 64 4.71 15.92 -12.72
CA ILE A 64 5.77 14.95 -12.44
C ILE A 64 5.66 13.74 -13.38
N ASP A 65 4.44 13.24 -13.62
CA ASP A 65 4.20 12.10 -14.51
C ASP A 65 4.52 12.43 -15.97
N GLU A 66 4.22 13.64 -16.42
CA GLU A 66 4.53 14.17 -17.76
C GLU A 66 6.04 14.37 -17.93
N TYR A 67 6.70 15.03 -16.98
CA TYR A 67 8.16 15.16 -16.96
C TYR A 67 8.84 13.79 -16.97
N ARG A 68 8.34 12.84 -16.18
CA ARG A 68 8.85 11.46 -16.17
C ARG A 68 8.69 10.79 -17.54
N LYS A 69 7.56 10.99 -18.22
CA LYS A 69 7.30 10.45 -19.56
C LYS A 69 8.18 11.08 -20.63
N GLU A 70 8.44 12.38 -20.56
CA GLU A 70 9.20 13.11 -21.56
C GLU A 70 10.70 12.79 -21.50
N TYR A 71 11.27 12.74 -20.28
CA TYR A 71 12.72 12.61 -20.10
C TYR A 71 13.21 11.18 -19.92
N TYR A 72 12.34 10.28 -19.45
CA TYR A 72 12.70 8.87 -19.19
C TYR A 72 11.91 7.90 -20.08
N ALA A 73 11.28 8.39 -21.17
CA ALA A 73 10.52 7.60 -22.16
C ALA A 73 11.25 6.30 -22.57
N SER A 74 12.54 6.41 -22.87
CA SER A 74 13.39 5.31 -23.32
C SER A 74 13.83 4.35 -22.22
N ASP A 75 13.78 4.79 -20.96
CA ASP A 75 14.13 3.98 -19.80
C ASP A 75 12.95 3.13 -19.31
N PHE A 76 11.71 3.39 -19.75
CA PHE A 76 10.54 2.58 -19.37
C PHE A 76 10.63 1.11 -19.79
N SER A 77 11.31 0.79 -20.90
CA SER A 77 11.45 -0.62 -21.33
C SER A 77 12.51 -1.38 -20.52
N LYS A 78 13.40 -0.67 -19.81
CA LYS A 78 14.53 -1.25 -19.07
C LYS A 78 14.39 -1.13 -17.55
N ALA A 79 13.81 -0.05 -17.05
CA ALA A 79 13.79 0.30 -15.63
C ALA A 79 12.53 -0.19 -14.90
N SER A 80 11.51 -0.63 -15.63
CA SER A 80 10.27 -1.08 -15.03
C SER A 80 9.95 -2.50 -15.47
N CYS A 81 10.24 -3.46 -14.59
CA CYS A 81 9.61 -4.78 -14.61
C CYS A 81 8.08 -4.71 -14.41
N PHE A 82 7.44 -3.52 -14.45
CA PHE A 82 6.00 -3.43 -14.64
C PHE A 82 5.67 -3.51 -16.12
N ARG A 83 4.98 -4.60 -16.45
CA ARG A 83 4.39 -4.93 -17.76
C ARG A 83 3.65 -3.72 -18.35
N THR A 84 4.34 -2.92 -19.15
CA THR A 84 3.78 -1.78 -19.90
C THR A 84 3.14 -2.21 -21.22
N GLU A 85 3.42 -3.42 -21.69
CA GLU A 85 2.79 -3.97 -22.89
C GLU A 85 1.60 -4.86 -22.52
N LYS A 86 0.42 -4.46 -23.01
CA LYS A 86 -0.87 -5.11 -22.76
C LYS A 86 -0.97 -6.57 -23.24
N ASP A 87 0.05 -7.05 -23.98
CA ASP A 87 0.14 -8.38 -24.56
C ASP A 87 1.48 -9.10 -24.28
N ALA A 88 2.31 -8.58 -23.35
CA ALA A 88 3.56 -9.24 -22.97
C ALA A 88 3.30 -10.57 -22.25
N LYS A 89 3.15 -11.64 -23.05
CA LYS A 89 3.13 -13.08 -22.74
C LYS A 89 2.90 -13.43 -21.27
N ARG A 90 1.76 -12.99 -20.74
CA ARG A 90 1.38 -13.13 -19.33
C ARG A 90 1.39 -14.58 -18.86
N LYS A 91 1.08 -15.49 -19.78
CA LYS A 91 1.05 -16.94 -19.56
C LYS A 91 2.46 -17.53 -19.42
N GLU A 92 3.35 -17.27 -20.37
CA GLU A 92 4.73 -17.79 -20.36
C GLU A 92 5.52 -17.32 -19.12
N ALA A 93 5.29 -16.08 -18.69
CA ALA A 93 5.89 -15.53 -17.47
C ALA A 93 5.29 -16.13 -16.18
N ASN A 94 3.98 -16.40 -16.15
CA ASN A 94 3.35 -17.06 -15.01
C ASN A 94 3.73 -18.54 -14.91
N ASP A 95 3.88 -19.23 -16.05
CA ASP A 95 4.27 -20.64 -16.08
C ASP A 95 5.71 -20.79 -15.54
N LYS A 96 6.64 -19.92 -15.95
CA LYS A 96 8.00 -19.87 -15.38
C LYS A 96 8.02 -19.53 -13.89
N LEU A 97 7.18 -18.59 -13.45
CA LEU A 97 7.08 -18.25 -12.02
C LEU A 97 6.62 -19.46 -11.20
N ASN A 98 5.61 -20.19 -11.68
CA ASN A 98 5.10 -21.38 -11.02
C ASN A 98 6.12 -22.53 -11.02
N GLU A 99 6.92 -22.67 -12.08
CA GLU A 99 8.02 -23.64 -12.14
C GLU A 99 9.07 -23.34 -11.07
N ILE A 100 9.58 -22.09 -11.01
CA ILE A 100 10.53 -21.65 -9.97
C ILE A 100 9.94 -21.86 -8.57
N PHE A 101 8.67 -21.49 -8.36
CA PHE A 101 8.03 -21.66 -7.06
C PHE A 101 7.90 -23.14 -6.65
N LYS A 102 7.69 -24.03 -7.63
CA LYS A 102 7.62 -25.46 -7.39
C LYS A 102 9.00 -26.08 -7.18
N GLU A 103 10.04 -25.58 -7.84
CA GLU A 103 11.41 -26.01 -7.59
C GLU A 103 11.90 -25.59 -6.19
N GLU A 104 11.57 -24.37 -5.76
CA GLU A 104 12.05 -23.81 -4.49
C GLU A 104 11.20 -24.23 -3.28
N PHE A 105 9.92 -24.54 -3.47
CA PHE A 105 8.96 -24.78 -2.38
C PHE A 105 8.09 -26.03 -2.59
N GLY A 106 8.35 -26.85 -3.60
CA GLY A 106 7.50 -27.99 -3.97
C GLY A 106 7.70 -29.26 -3.17
N ASP A 107 8.76 -29.34 -2.37
CA ASP A 107 9.06 -30.49 -1.50
C ASP A 107 8.83 -30.14 -0.02
N GLU A 108 7.60 -29.79 0.34
CA GLU A 108 7.05 -30.05 1.68
C GLU A 108 5.62 -30.58 1.55
N ASN A 109 5.50 -31.90 1.38
CA ASN A 109 4.34 -32.70 1.76
C ASN A 109 4.84 -33.99 2.42
#